data_AF-X6MTN9-F1
#
_entry.id   AF-X6MTN9-F1
#
_cell.length_a   1.000
_cell.length_b   1.000
_cell.length_c   1.000
_cell.angle_alpha   90.00
_cell.angle_beta   90.00
_cell.angle_gamma   90.00
#
_symmetry.space_group_name_H-M   'P 1'
#
loop_
_entity.id
_entity.type
_entity.pdbx_description
1 polymer ?
#
loop_
_entity_poly.entity_id
_entity_poly.type
_entity_poly.pdbx_seq_one_letter_code
_entity_poly.pdbx_strand_id
1 'polypeptide(L)'
;TNHKPTAGHNISGVRSLSEDIEPVGAETALRMVLQKSEYLTLFAQFLEKEYSLENLLAFIELHQFLDAMISEYQIFNELWNDHFRMFVLCKEIPVSFINQQGQKDEWGLKFKMLHEKYLNGHYSVYELNVSGTLRKQCMLIIQRPDYTLDDVIPLLVSVLQTVIHLLMDSLSRFRQTPEYLNAEHLIIERGL
;
A
#
# COMPACT_ATOMS: atom_id res chain seq x y z
N THR A 1 69.80 5.43 -35.07
CA THR A 1 68.57 6.22 -34.85
C THR A 1 67.56 5.34 -34.15
N ASN A 2 67.42 5.48 -32.82
CA ASN A 2 66.55 4.65 -31.98
C ASN A 2 65.18 5.32 -31.83
N HIS A 3 64.12 4.69 -32.34
CA HIS A 3 62.73 5.07 -32.05
C HIS A 3 62.23 4.32 -30.81
N LYS A 4 61.91 5.06 -29.75
CA LYS A 4 61.11 4.60 -28.61
C LYS A 4 59.62 4.62 -28.97
N PRO A 5 58.82 3.61 -28.60
CA PRO A 5 57.37 3.72 -28.62
C PRO A 5 56.87 4.45 -27.36
N THR A 6 55.99 5.43 -27.58
CA THR A 6 55.27 6.20 -26.57
C THR A 6 54.18 5.35 -25.91
N ALA A 7 54.17 5.36 -24.59
CA ALA A 7 53.17 4.69 -23.77
C ALA A 7 51.78 5.30 -23.97
N GLY A 8 50.80 4.46 -24.28
CA GLY A 8 49.39 4.82 -24.31
C GLY A 8 48.90 5.13 -22.89
N HIS A 9 48.34 6.33 -22.70
CA HIS A 9 47.56 6.67 -21.52
C HIS A 9 46.19 5.99 -21.60
N ASN A 10 46.04 4.89 -20.87
CA ASN A 10 44.73 4.34 -20.53
C ASN A 10 44.08 5.27 -19.50
N ILE A 11 43.10 6.06 -19.93
CA ILE A 11 42.20 6.79 -19.03
C ILE A 11 41.23 5.75 -18.45
N SER A 12 41.71 5.01 -17.45
CA SER A 12 40.88 4.19 -16.57
C SER A 12 40.30 5.12 -15.50
N GLY A 13 39.08 5.59 -15.71
CA GLY A 13 38.51 6.62 -14.86
C GLY A 13 37.01 6.84 -15.00
N VAL A 14 36.24 5.81 -15.37
CA VAL A 14 34.80 5.81 -15.09
C VAL A 14 34.61 4.90 -13.89
N ARG A 15 34.78 5.47 -12.69
CA ARG A 15 34.33 4.81 -11.46
C ARG A 15 32.81 4.73 -11.53
N SER A 16 32.31 3.50 -11.68
CA SER A 16 30.90 3.17 -11.48
C SER A 16 30.51 3.64 -10.08
N LEU A 17 29.70 4.70 -9.99
CA LEU A 17 29.23 5.31 -8.74
C LEU A 17 28.06 4.53 -8.12
N SER A 18 27.80 3.29 -8.55
CA SER A 18 26.54 2.60 -8.27
C SER A 18 26.64 1.39 -7.32
N GLU A 19 27.78 1.14 -6.68
CA GLU A 19 28.00 -0.16 -6.02
C GLU A 19 27.61 -0.26 -4.53
N ASP A 20 27.21 0.81 -3.84
CA ASP A 20 26.99 0.76 -2.38
C ASP A 20 25.59 1.21 -1.89
N ILE A 21 24.58 1.28 -2.78
CA ILE A 21 23.21 1.56 -2.32
C ILE A 21 22.51 0.23 -2.04
N GLU A 22 22.30 -0.09 -0.76
CA GLU A 22 21.48 -1.23 -0.37
C GLU A 22 20.10 -1.14 -1.04
N PRO A 23 19.57 -2.26 -1.57
CA PRO A 23 18.27 -2.24 -2.23
C PRO A 23 17.19 -1.82 -1.24
N VAL A 24 16.43 -0.79 -1.59
CA VAL A 24 15.29 -0.33 -0.79
C VAL A 24 14.34 -1.52 -0.56
N GLY A 25 14.11 -1.87 0.71
CA GLY A 25 13.21 -2.95 1.10
C GLY A 25 11.79 -2.71 0.59
N ALA A 26 11.03 -3.79 0.34
CA ALA A 26 9.69 -3.72 -0.26
C ALA A 26 8.73 -2.82 0.54
N GLU A 27 8.82 -2.87 1.87
CA GLU A 27 8.02 -2.03 2.77
C GLU A 27 8.34 -0.54 2.62
N THR A 28 9.64 -0.18 2.64
CA THR A 28 10.08 1.20 2.43
C THR A 28 9.65 1.71 1.06
N ALA A 29 9.79 0.88 0.02
CA ALA A 29 9.35 1.23 -1.32
C ALA A 29 7.83 1.47 -1.39
N LEU A 30 7.02 0.60 -0.75
CA LEU A 30 5.57 0.77 -0.72
C LEU A 30 5.18 2.05 0.02
N ARG A 31 5.85 2.36 1.14
CA ARG A 31 5.63 3.62 1.88
C ARG A 31 5.92 4.84 0.99
N MET A 32 7.03 4.83 0.26
CA MET A 32 7.35 5.92 -0.68
C MET A 32 6.27 6.08 -1.74
N VAL A 33 5.81 4.96 -2.32
CA VAL A 33 4.76 4.97 -3.35
C VAL A 33 3.45 5.55 -2.82
N LEU A 34 3.04 5.17 -1.60
CA LEU A 34 1.79 5.64 -1.00
C LEU A 34 1.84 7.10 -0.54
N GLN A 35 3.03 7.61 -0.19
CA GLN A 35 3.22 8.96 0.35
C GLN A 35 3.32 10.06 -0.72
N LYS A 36 3.63 9.71 -1.96
CA LYS A 36 3.87 10.66 -3.06
C LYS A 36 2.81 10.47 -4.14
N SER A 37 2.06 11.53 -4.44
CA SER A 37 0.92 11.49 -5.36
C SER A 37 1.28 10.96 -6.75
N GLU A 38 2.48 11.29 -7.24
CA GLU A 38 3.00 10.89 -8.53
C GLU A 38 3.26 9.39 -8.60
N TYR A 39 3.92 8.82 -7.58
CA TYR A 39 4.17 7.39 -7.51
C TYR A 39 2.89 6.60 -7.31
N LEU A 40 2.00 7.10 -6.45
CA LEU A 40 0.69 6.49 -6.23
C LEU A 40 -0.09 6.42 -7.54
N THR A 41 -0.06 7.49 -8.34
CA THR A 41 -0.75 7.54 -9.64
C THR A 41 -0.16 6.52 -10.62
N LEU A 42 1.17 6.47 -10.75
CA LEU A 42 1.83 5.49 -11.61
C LEU A 42 1.56 4.05 -11.16
N PHE A 43 1.56 3.80 -9.85
CA PHE A 43 1.27 2.49 -9.30
C PHE A 43 -0.20 2.11 -9.49
N ALA A 44 -1.14 3.04 -9.32
CA ALA A 44 -2.55 2.80 -9.59
C ALA A 44 -2.79 2.44 -11.07
N GLN A 45 -2.15 3.15 -12.00
CA GLN A 45 -2.21 2.83 -13.44
C GLN A 45 -1.60 1.46 -13.74
N PHE A 46 -0.53 1.08 -13.05
CA PHE A 46 0.06 -0.25 -13.17
C PHE A 46 -0.90 -1.34 -12.66
N LEU A 47 -1.49 -1.16 -11.48
CA LEU A 47 -2.45 -2.09 -10.91
C LEU A 47 -3.71 -2.21 -11.77
N GLU A 48 -4.15 -1.12 -12.40
CA GLU A 48 -5.26 -1.16 -13.37
C GLU A 48 -4.93 -2.06 -14.58
N LYS A 49 -3.70 -1.96 -15.12
CA LYS A 49 -3.22 -2.84 -16.19
C LYS A 49 -3.12 -4.32 -15.75
N GLU A 50 -2.82 -4.56 -14.48
CA GLU A 50 -2.77 -5.90 -13.87
C GLU A 50 -4.13 -6.40 -13.36
N TYR A 51 -5.21 -5.64 -13.55
CA TYR A 51 -6.55 -5.95 -13.02
C TYR A 51 -6.54 -6.22 -11.51
N SER A 52 -5.75 -5.43 -10.77
CA SER A 52 -5.54 -5.57 -9.32
C SER A 52 -5.70 -4.26 -8.54
N LEU A 53 -6.33 -3.25 -9.17
CA LEU A 53 -6.56 -1.91 -8.60
C LEU A 53 -7.40 -1.94 -7.32
N GLU A 54 -8.30 -2.91 -7.18
CA GLU A 54 -9.12 -3.11 -5.98
C GLU A 54 -8.29 -3.26 -4.70
N ASN A 55 -7.08 -3.81 -4.80
CA ASN A 55 -6.18 -3.94 -3.65
C ASN A 55 -5.73 -2.57 -3.13
N LEU A 56 -5.44 -1.62 -4.02
CA LEU A 56 -5.04 -0.27 -3.62
C LEU A 56 -6.24 0.52 -3.07
N LEU A 57 -7.40 0.39 -3.72
CA LEU A 57 -8.63 1.02 -3.24
C LEU A 57 -9.00 0.51 -1.85
N ALA A 58 -9.00 -0.80 -1.64
CA ALA A 58 -9.25 -1.39 -0.34
C ALA A 58 -8.24 -0.94 0.71
N PHE A 59 -6.95 -0.89 0.38
CA PHE A 59 -5.92 -0.39 1.28
C PHE A 59 -6.25 1.02 1.76
N ILE A 60 -6.54 1.95 0.84
CA ILE A 60 -6.87 3.34 1.18
C ILE A 60 -8.12 3.40 2.08
N GLU A 61 -9.19 2.70 1.71
CA GLU A 61 -10.46 2.78 2.44
C GLU A 61 -10.37 2.13 3.84
N LEU A 62 -9.71 0.99 3.94
CA LEU A 62 -9.46 0.29 5.21
C LEU A 62 -8.52 1.07 6.11
N HIS A 63 -7.45 1.65 5.56
CA HIS A 63 -6.48 2.44 6.31
C HIS A 63 -7.13 3.69 6.90
N GLN A 64 -7.84 4.46 6.07
CA GLN A 64 -8.63 5.61 6.53
C GLN A 64 -9.65 5.24 7.61
N PHE A 65 -10.33 4.10 7.47
CA PHE A 65 -11.34 3.65 8.42
C PHE A 65 -10.72 3.23 9.76
N LEU A 66 -9.65 2.42 9.73
CA LEU A 66 -8.94 1.97 10.92
C LEU A 66 -8.28 3.13 11.66
N ASP A 67 -7.63 4.06 10.94
CA ASP A 67 -7.00 5.24 11.54
C ASP A 67 -8.02 6.11 12.27
N ALA A 68 -9.19 6.32 11.65
CA ALA A 68 -10.30 7.05 12.27
C ALA A 68 -10.82 6.35 13.53
N MET A 69 -11.12 5.05 13.45
CA MET A 69 -11.64 4.29 14.61
C MET A 69 -10.63 4.22 15.76
N ILE A 70 -9.38 3.88 15.47
CA ILE A 70 -8.35 3.74 16.51
C ILE A 70 -8.08 5.08 17.20
N SER A 71 -8.03 6.16 16.43
CA SER A 71 -7.82 7.51 16.98
C SER A 71 -9.03 8.00 17.79
N GLU A 72 -10.25 7.77 17.31
CA GLU A 72 -11.47 8.25 17.96
C GLU A 72 -11.78 7.51 19.26
N TYR A 73 -11.68 6.18 19.24
CA TYR A 73 -12.01 5.34 20.39
C TYR A 73 -10.80 5.05 21.29
N GLN A 74 -9.62 5.61 20.97
CA GLN A 74 -8.36 5.44 21.70
C GLN A 74 -7.99 3.96 21.93
N ILE A 75 -8.28 3.12 20.95
CA ILE A 75 -8.09 1.67 21.05
C ILE A 75 -6.61 1.36 20.83
N PHE A 76 -5.98 0.72 21.82
CA PHE A 76 -4.62 0.25 21.64
C PHE A 76 -4.62 -1.05 20.81
N ASN A 77 -4.00 -0.98 19.63
CA ASN A 77 -3.74 -2.15 18.80
C ASN A 77 -2.25 -2.17 18.42
N GLU A 78 -1.49 -3.12 18.98
CA GLU A 78 -0.04 -3.24 18.80
C GLU A 78 0.33 -3.34 17.32
N LEU A 79 -0.32 -4.25 16.60
CA LEU A 79 -0.07 -4.49 15.18
C LEU A 79 -0.34 -3.25 14.31
N TRP A 80 -1.39 -2.47 14.60
CA TRP A 80 -1.63 -1.18 13.93
C TRP A 80 -0.53 -0.17 14.23
N ASN A 81 -0.18 0.02 15.51
CA ASN A 81 0.76 1.04 15.95
C ASN A 81 2.18 0.78 15.44
N ASP A 82 2.61 -0.48 15.45
CA ASP A 82 3.98 -0.85 15.14
C ASP A 82 4.21 -1.02 13.64
N HIS A 83 3.20 -1.46 12.89
CA HIS A 83 3.37 -1.84 11.49
C HIS A 83 2.54 -1.01 10.52
N PHE A 84 1.26 -0.73 10.81
CA PHE A 84 0.38 -0.14 9.78
C PHE A 84 0.34 1.38 9.78
N ARG A 85 0.61 2.00 10.92
CA ARG A 85 0.63 3.47 11.05
C ARG A 85 1.73 4.15 10.22
N MET A 86 2.79 3.43 9.86
CA MET A 86 3.89 3.99 9.07
C MET A 86 3.59 4.13 7.56
N PHE A 87 2.55 3.47 7.07
CA PHE A 87 2.05 3.65 5.71
C PHE A 87 1.18 4.90 5.63
N VAL A 88 1.83 6.06 5.50
CA VAL A 88 1.14 7.35 5.40
C VAL A 88 0.63 7.54 3.98
N LEU A 89 -0.67 7.78 3.83
CA LEU A 89 -1.29 8.15 2.56
C LEU A 89 -0.90 9.58 2.16
N CYS A 90 -0.69 9.83 0.86
CA CYS A 90 -0.45 11.19 0.37
C CYS A 90 -1.66 12.09 0.65
N LYS A 91 -1.43 13.39 0.87
CA LYS A 91 -2.46 14.33 1.36
C LYS A 91 -3.54 14.62 0.32
N GLU A 92 -3.22 14.36 -0.94
CA GLU A 92 -4.09 14.57 -2.09
C GLU A 92 -5.15 13.47 -2.24
N ILE A 93 -4.99 12.32 -1.56
CA ILE A 93 -6.00 11.25 -1.60
C ILE A 93 -7.26 11.75 -0.90
N PRO A 94 -8.42 11.75 -1.59
CA PRO A 94 -9.67 12.12 -0.95
C PRO A 94 -10.07 11.08 0.11
N VAL A 95 -10.78 11.54 1.15
CA VAL A 95 -11.47 10.63 2.06
C VAL A 95 -12.48 9.82 1.24
N SER A 96 -12.47 8.50 1.40
CA SER A 96 -13.34 7.63 0.61
C SER A 96 -14.82 7.86 0.92
N PHE A 97 -15.69 7.48 -0.02
CA PHE A 97 -17.14 7.59 0.18
C PHE A 97 -17.59 6.90 1.47
N ILE A 98 -17.12 5.68 1.75
CA ILE A 98 -17.46 4.95 2.98
C ILE A 98 -17.06 5.74 4.23
N ASN A 99 -15.88 6.35 4.22
CA ASN A 99 -15.39 7.11 5.36
C ASN A 99 -16.04 8.49 5.50
N GLN A 100 -16.59 9.06 4.41
CA GLN A 100 -17.42 10.26 4.41
C GLN A 100 -18.85 10.01 4.89
N GLN A 101 -19.40 8.81 4.68
CA GLN A 101 -20.78 8.47 5.05
C GLN A 101 -20.98 8.34 6.56
N GLY A 102 -22.20 8.62 7.00
CA GLY A 102 -22.66 8.38 8.37
C GLY A 102 -22.12 9.34 9.42
N GLN A 103 -22.72 9.27 10.62
CA GLN A 103 -22.16 9.93 11.80
C GLN A 103 -20.93 9.16 12.30
N LYS A 104 -20.11 9.81 13.13
CA LYS A 104 -18.90 9.18 13.68
C LYS A 104 -19.17 7.87 14.43
N ASP A 105 -20.34 7.77 15.07
CA ASP A 105 -20.77 6.60 15.83
C ASP A 105 -21.31 5.45 14.95
N GLU A 106 -21.45 5.66 13.64
CA GLU A 106 -21.99 4.67 12.69
C GLU A 106 -20.91 3.76 12.09
N TRP A 107 -19.85 3.46 12.86
CA TRP A 107 -18.76 2.57 12.43
C TRP A 107 -19.28 1.19 11.99
N GLY A 108 -20.36 0.70 12.61
CA GLY A 108 -20.99 -0.58 12.24
C GLY A 108 -21.54 -0.57 10.81
N LEU A 109 -22.09 0.56 10.35
CA LEU A 109 -22.56 0.73 8.97
C LEU A 109 -21.37 0.75 8.00
N LYS A 110 -20.32 1.49 8.33
CA LYS A 110 -19.08 1.54 7.52
C LYS A 110 -18.45 0.16 7.35
N PHE A 111 -18.39 -0.63 8.42
CA PHE A 111 -17.90 -2.01 8.36
C PHE A 111 -18.74 -2.88 7.41
N LYS A 112 -20.08 -2.75 7.43
CA LYS A 112 -20.97 -3.46 6.50
C LYS A 112 -20.71 -3.04 5.05
N MET A 113 -20.54 -1.75 4.78
CA MET A 113 -20.21 -1.26 3.43
C MET A 113 -18.87 -1.79 2.93
N LEU A 114 -17.83 -1.81 3.77
CA LEU A 114 -16.53 -2.41 3.43
C LEU A 114 -16.65 -3.90 3.13
N HIS A 115 -17.42 -4.61 3.94
CA HIS A 115 -17.66 -6.04 3.72
C HIS A 115 -18.37 -6.29 2.39
N GLU A 116 -19.46 -5.57 2.10
CA GLU A 116 -20.19 -5.71 0.83
C GLU A 116 -19.31 -5.37 -0.37
N LYS A 117 -18.48 -4.34 -0.25
CA LYS A 117 -17.65 -3.85 -1.35
C LYS A 117 -16.44 -4.73 -1.67
N TYR A 118 -15.85 -5.40 -0.68
CA TYR A 118 -14.56 -6.11 -0.84
C TYR A 118 -14.52 -7.56 -0.33
N LEU A 119 -15.29 -7.88 0.70
CA LEU A 119 -15.13 -9.12 1.48
C LEU A 119 -16.23 -10.15 1.20
N ASN A 120 -17.37 -9.73 0.65
CA ASN A 120 -18.48 -10.58 0.28
C ASN A 120 -18.17 -11.37 -1.00
N GLY A 121 -17.61 -12.58 -0.85
CA GLY A 121 -17.16 -13.40 -1.98
C GLY A 121 -18.26 -13.92 -2.93
N HIS A 122 -19.52 -13.54 -2.73
CA HIS A 122 -20.61 -13.88 -3.64
C HIS A 122 -21.07 -12.70 -4.51
N TYR A 123 -20.92 -11.46 -4.00
CA TYR A 123 -21.57 -10.29 -4.60
C TYR A 123 -20.63 -9.07 -4.72
N SER A 124 -19.44 -9.14 -4.14
CA SER A 124 -18.46 -8.06 -4.18
C SER A 124 -17.93 -7.87 -5.59
N VAL A 125 -18.15 -6.70 -6.19
CA VAL A 125 -17.57 -6.34 -7.50
C VAL A 125 -16.06 -6.16 -7.40
N TYR A 126 -15.56 -5.68 -6.25
CA TYR A 126 -14.14 -5.48 -5.97
C TYR A 126 -13.62 -6.52 -4.99
N GLU A 127 -13.98 -7.80 -5.21
CA GLU A 127 -13.62 -8.89 -4.31
C GLU A 127 -12.09 -9.00 -4.12
N LEU A 128 -11.62 -8.79 -2.90
CA LEU A 128 -10.19 -8.92 -2.56
C LEU A 128 -9.76 -10.37 -2.49
N ASN A 129 -8.54 -10.71 -2.86
CA ASN A 129 -8.00 -12.06 -2.66
C ASN A 129 -7.62 -12.33 -1.19
N VAL A 130 -8.63 -12.54 -0.34
CA VAL A 130 -8.48 -12.87 1.09
C VAL A 130 -8.98 -14.29 1.37
N SER A 131 -8.45 -14.89 2.44
CA SER A 131 -8.83 -16.26 2.80
C SER A 131 -10.33 -16.40 3.08
N GLY A 132 -10.92 -17.54 2.69
CA GLY A 132 -12.34 -17.84 2.95
C GLY A 132 -12.68 -17.84 4.44
N THR A 133 -11.73 -18.19 5.31
CA THR A 133 -11.86 -18.09 6.77
C THR A 133 -12.09 -16.64 7.21
N LEU A 134 -11.27 -15.72 6.72
CA LEU A 134 -11.37 -14.29 7.07
C LEU A 134 -12.69 -13.70 6.59
N ARG A 135 -13.13 -14.03 5.37
CA ARG A 135 -14.46 -13.63 4.88
C ARG A 135 -15.59 -14.15 5.76
N LYS A 136 -15.54 -15.43 6.11
CA LYS A 136 -16.56 -16.07 6.96
C LYS A 136 -16.62 -15.40 8.33
N GLN A 137 -15.49 -15.05 8.92
CA GLN A 137 -15.44 -14.30 10.18
C GLN A 137 -16.11 -12.93 10.04
N CYS A 138 -15.82 -12.17 8.97
CA CYS A 138 -16.46 -10.87 8.75
C CYS A 138 -17.99 -10.99 8.65
N MET A 139 -18.46 -11.95 7.87
CA MET A 139 -19.88 -12.22 7.69
C MET A 139 -20.56 -12.59 9.02
N LEU A 140 -19.94 -13.47 9.82
CA LEU A 140 -20.50 -13.87 11.11
C LEU A 140 -20.61 -12.69 12.09
N ILE A 141 -19.64 -11.77 12.09
CA ILE A 141 -19.72 -10.56 12.92
C ILE A 141 -20.89 -9.68 12.47
N ILE A 142 -21.05 -9.44 11.17
CA ILE A 142 -22.13 -8.59 10.63
C ILE A 142 -23.52 -9.13 10.96
N GLN A 143 -23.66 -10.45 11.09
CA GLN A 143 -24.90 -11.11 11.45
C GLN A 143 -25.22 -11.04 12.95
N ARG A 144 -24.27 -10.64 13.80
CA ARG A 144 -24.52 -10.42 15.24
C ARG A 144 -25.21 -9.06 15.44
N PRO A 145 -26.23 -8.97 16.31
CA PRO A 145 -26.92 -7.71 16.57
C PRO A 145 -26.10 -6.73 17.42
N ASP A 146 -25.08 -7.21 18.12
CA ASP A 146 -24.38 -6.52 19.21
C ASP A 146 -22.85 -6.66 19.14
N TYR A 147 -22.28 -6.78 17.94
CA TYR A 147 -20.83 -6.81 17.81
C TYR A 147 -20.19 -5.47 18.21
N THR A 148 -18.95 -5.54 18.70
CA THR A 148 -18.21 -4.38 19.20
C THR A 148 -17.00 -4.06 18.31
N LEU A 149 -16.30 -2.96 18.63
CA LEU A 149 -15.03 -2.62 17.98
C LEU A 149 -13.95 -3.67 18.22
N ASP A 150 -13.95 -4.33 19.38
CA ASP A 150 -12.99 -5.39 19.71
C ASP A 150 -13.19 -6.64 18.84
N ASP A 151 -14.42 -6.88 18.37
CA ASP A 151 -14.69 -7.93 17.39
C ASP A 151 -14.14 -7.54 15.99
N VAL A 152 -14.26 -6.26 15.60
CA VAL A 152 -14.05 -5.79 14.22
C VAL A 152 -12.61 -5.38 13.92
N ILE A 153 -11.95 -4.65 14.82
CA ILE A 153 -10.62 -4.09 14.56
C ILE A 153 -9.58 -5.18 14.26
N PRO A 154 -9.43 -6.25 15.07
CA PRO A 154 -8.43 -7.29 14.79
C PRO A 154 -8.64 -7.94 13.42
N LEU A 155 -9.90 -8.06 13.00
CA LEU A 155 -10.27 -8.66 11.74
C LEU A 155 -9.91 -7.76 10.56
N LEU A 156 -10.22 -6.47 10.64
CA LEU A 156 -9.86 -5.49 9.62
C LEU A 156 -8.35 -5.28 9.54
N VAL A 157 -7.63 -5.34 10.66
CA VAL A 157 -6.17 -5.34 10.69
C VAL A 157 -5.61 -6.56 9.94
N SER A 158 -6.21 -7.74 10.12
CA SER A 158 -5.83 -8.96 9.38
C SER A 158 -6.14 -8.86 7.87
N VAL A 159 -7.26 -8.23 7.50
CA VAL A 159 -7.59 -7.92 6.09
C VAL A 159 -6.54 -6.97 5.52
N LEU A 160 -6.25 -5.86 6.21
CA LEU A 160 -5.27 -4.87 5.79
C LEU A 160 -3.88 -5.48 5.61
N GLN A 161 -3.46 -6.35 6.53
CA GLN A 161 -2.23 -7.11 6.40
C GLN A 161 -2.21 -7.91 5.10
N THR A 162 -3.28 -8.62 4.77
CA THR A 162 -3.38 -9.39 3.52
C THR A 162 -3.27 -8.48 2.30
N VAL A 163 -3.99 -7.36 2.30
CA VAL A 163 -3.94 -6.37 1.22
C VAL A 163 -2.54 -5.80 1.01
N ILE A 164 -1.81 -5.50 2.09
CA ILE A 164 -0.42 -5.02 2.00
C ILE A 164 0.47 -6.06 1.34
N HIS A 165 0.33 -7.34 1.66
CA HIS A 165 1.11 -8.39 0.99
C HIS A 165 0.81 -8.45 -0.52
N LEU A 166 -0.46 -8.32 -0.92
CA LEU A 166 -0.85 -8.27 -2.34
C LEU A 166 -0.27 -7.03 -3.05
N LEU A 167 -0.26 -5.88 -2.37
CA LEU A 167 0.35 -4.66 -2.90
C LEU A 167 1.88 -4.78 -2.99
N MET A 168 2.55 -5.39 -2.02
CA MET A 168 3.99 -5.62 -2.07
C MET A 168 4.39 -6.57 -3.20
N ASP A 169 3.59 -7.62 -3.44
CA ASP A 169 3.79 -8.53 -4.57
C ASP A 169 3.66 -7.77 -5.91
N SER A 170 2.61 -6.96 -6.06
CA SER A 170 2.42 -6.10 -7.24
C SER A 170 3.51 -5.05 -7.39
N LEU A 171 3.97 -4.47 -6.28
CA LEU A 171 5.08 -3.51 -6.24
C LEU A 171 6.38 -4.15 -6.72
N SER A 172 6.63 -5.41 -6.38
CA SER A 172 7.85 -6.11 -6.83
C SER A 172 7.97 -6.17 -8.35
N ARG A 173 6.83 -6.29 -9.05
CA ARG A 173 6.74 -6.23 -10.52
C ARG A 173 6.75 -4.79 -11.03
N PHE A 174 6.02 -3.88 -10.38
CA PHE A 174 5.99 -2.47 -10.73
C PHE A 174 7.39 -1.84 -10.73
N ARG A 175 8.25 -2.19 -9.76
CA ARG A 175 9.64 -1.71 -9.66
C ARG A 175 10.52 -2.06 -10.86
N GLN A 176 10.12 -3.04 -11.66
CA GLN A 176 10.83 -3.47 -12.86
C GLN A 176 10.34 -2.74 -14.12
N THR A 177 9.30 -1.90 -14.00
CA THR A 177 8.72 -1.16 -15.13
C THR A 177 9.55 0.08 -15.47
N PRO A 178 9.61 0.49 -16.75
CA PRO A 178 10.23 1.75 -17.15
C PRO A 178 9.62 2.96 -16.44
N GLU A 179 8.30 2.96 -16.21
CA GLU A 179 7.59 4.04 -15.52
C GLU A 179 8.14 4.26 -14.11
N TYR A 180 8.36 3.19 -13.33
CA TYR A 180 8.95 3.28 -12.01
C TYR A 180 10.41 3.76 -12.06
N LEU A 181 11.23 3.16 -12.94
CA LEU A 181 12.67 3.51 -13.05
C LEU A 181 12.86 4.98 -13.46
N ASN A 182 12.04 5.46 -14.41
CA ASN A 182 12.08 6.86 -14.84
C ASN A 182 11.67 7.82 -13.71
N ALA A 183 10.66 7.46 -12.92
CA ALA A 183 10.25 8.27 -11.76
C ALA A 183 11.34 8.30 -10.67
N GLU A 184 11.95 7.16 -10.36
CA GLU A 184 13.04 7.04 -9.37
C GLU A 184 14.26 7.88 -9.75
N HIS A 185 14.67 7.84 -11.03
CA HIS A 185 15.74 8.70 -11.54
C HIS A 185 15.46 10.19 -11.33
N LEU A 186 14.23 10.64 -11.60
CA LEU A 186 13.85 12.04 -11.44
C LEU A 186 13.90 12.52 -9.99
N ILE A 187 13.64 11.64 -9.01
CA ILE A 187 13.77 11.97 -7.58
C ILE A 187 15.23 12.10 -7.19
N ILE A 188 16.06 11.12 -7.57
CA ILE A 188 17.50 11.13 -7.23
C ILE A 188 18.16 12.38 -7.80
N GLU A 189 17.82 12.76 -9.03
CA GLU A 189 18.37 13.96 -9.68
C GLU A 189 17.85 15.27 -9.08
N ARG A 190 16.61 15.29 -8.57
CA ARG A 190 15.98 16.52 -8.04
C ARG A 190 16.11 16.70 -6.53
N GLY A 191 16.62 15.71 -5.80
CA GLY A 191 16.81 15.77 -4.34
C GLY A 191 15.50 16.01 -3.56
N LEU A 192 14.40 15.41 -4.04
CA LEU A 192 13.05 15.50 -3.45
C LEU A 192 12.70 14.34 -2.50
#